data_AF-C0HK58-F1
#
_entry.id   AF-C0HK58-F1
#
_cell.length_a   1.000
_cell.length_b   1.000
_cell.length_c   1.000
_cell.angle_alpha   90.00
_cell.angle_beta   90.00
_cell.angle_gamma   90.00
#
_symmetry.space_group_name_H-M   'P 1'
#
loop_
_entity.id
_entity.type
_entity.pdbx_description
1 polymer ?
#
loop_
_entity_poly.entity_id
_entity_poly.type
_entity_poly.pdbx_seq_one_letter_code
_entity_poly.pdbx_strand_id
1 'polypeptide(L)'
;STPVDPKTKANALIDSLPGNSFLSKTGILATTAAASVYAISSELYVVNDESILLVTFLGFIALISKTVAPLYGEMAKNRTDHVVGLLNQARADHVNAVKTRIDQVSNLKDVVSTTKALFEMSKETAALEAEAFELKQKVAVASEAKSVLDSWVRYEAQVRQHEQEQLASTVISKVQSELQNAKFQDKVLAQAVEEVERLFAKEK
;
A
#
# COMPACT_ATOMS: atom_id res chain seq x y z
N SER A 1 64.32 -1.54 32.82
CA SER A 1 63.99 -0.18 32.34
C SER A 1 65.26 0.59 32.10
N THR A 2 65.55 0.93 30.85
CA THR A 2 66.68 1.81 30.49
C THR A 2 66.62 3.08 31.36
N PRO A 3 67.75 3.56 31.91
CA PRO A 3 67.77 4.80 32.69
C PRO A 3 67.26 5.91 31.77
N VAL A 4 66.08 6.44 32.09
CA VAL A 4 65.54 7.60 31.37
C VAL A 4 66.52 8.75 31.59
N ASP A 5 67.01 9.34 30.50
CA ASP A 5 67.98 10.42 30.52
C ASP A 5 67.47 11.52 31.48
N PRO A 6 68.27 11.96 32.48
CA PRO A 6 67.84 12.95 33.46
C PRO A 6 67.29 14.22 32.81
N LYS A 7 67.79 14.60 31.63
CA LYS A 7 67.24 15.72 30.85
C LYS A 7 65.81 15.47 30.41
N THR A 8 65.47 14.26 29.98
CA THR A 8 64.09 13.91 29.59
C THR A 8 63.14 13.96 30.79
N LYS A 9 63.56 13.48 31.96
CA LYS A 9 62.74 13.57 33.19
C LYS A 9 62.57 15.02 33.65
N ALA A 10 63.64 15.81 33.61
CA ALA A 10 63.60 17.22 33.98
C ALA A 10 62.68 18.02 33.05
N ASN A 11 62.78 17.79 31.74
CA ASN A 11 61.90 18.42 30.76
C ASN A 11 60.44 18.03 30.98
N ALA A 12 60.14 16.75 31.25
CA ALA A 12 58.78 16.33 31.57
C ALA A 12 58.21 17.02 32.82
N LEU A 13 59.03 17.25 33.85
CA LEU A 13 58.61 17.99 35.05
C LEU A 13 58.38 19.48 34.74
N ILE A 14 59.30 20.11 34.01
CA ILE A 14 59.20 21.51 33.57
C ILE A 14 57.95 21.69 32.68
N ASP A 15 57.66 20.74 31.81
CA ASP A 15 56.50 20.76 30.91
C ASP A 15 55.17 20.59 31.66
N SER A 16 55.15 19.85 32.76
CA SER A 16 53.96 19.70 33.63
C SER A 16 53.58 20.96 34.40
N LEU A 17 54.48 21.94 34.53
CA LEU A 17 54.18 23.21 35.20
C LEU A 17 53.24 24.07 34.35
N PRO A 18 52.26 24.74 34.99
CA PRO A 18 51.32 25.60 34.28
C PRO A 18 52.03 26.74 33.57
N GLY A 19 51.63 27.04 32.34
CA GLY A 19 52.17 28.14 31.54
C GLY A 19 52.77 27.69 30.21
N ASN A 20 52.47 28.45 29.15
CA ASN A 20 52.84 28.12 27.78
C ASN A 20 54.20 28.71 27.35
N SER A 21 54.90 29.45 28.21
CA SER A 21 56.16 30.12 27.87
C SER A 21 57.34 29.66 28.74
N PHE A 22 58.53 29.57 28.14
CA PHE A 22 59.77 29.20 28.86
C PHE A 22 60.07 30.17 30.01
N LEU A 23 59.75 31.45 29.84
CA LEU A 23 59.82 32.47 30.88
C LEU A 23 58.85 32.18 32.03
N SER A 24 57.64 31.70 31.75
CA SER A 24 56.67 31.33 32.80
C SER A 24 57.15 30.09 33.56
N LYS A 25 57.67 29.06 32.87
CA LYS A 25 58.16 27.83 33.53
C LYS A 25 59.40 28.11 34.38
N THR A 26 60.36 28.87 33.84
CA THR A 26 61.55 29.32 34.58
C THR A 26 61.17 30.27 35.71
N GLY A 27 60.25 31.19 35.46
CA GLY A 27 59.74 32.15 36.43
C GLY A 27 59.04 31.47 37.60
N ILE A 28 58.17 30.48 37.33
CA ILE A 28 57.50 29.70 38.37
C ILE A 28 58.53 28.92 39.20
N LEU A 29 59.47 28.21 38.58
CA LEU A 29 60.50 27.47 39.31
C LEU A 29 61.40 28.39 40.14
N ALA A 30 61.89 29.49 39.55
CA ALA A 30 62.75 30.45 40.23
C ALA A 30 62.01 31.15 41.37
N THR A 31 60.75 31.54 41.16
CA THR A 31 59.91 32.18 42.18
C THR A 31 59.56 31.19 43.29
N THR A 32 59.24 29.94 42.95
CA THR A 32 58.96 28.88 43.93
C THR A 32 60.20 28.56 44.75
N ALA A 33 61.37 28.48 44.10
CA ALA A 33 62.64 28.28 44.79
C ALA A 33 62.98 29.46 45.71
N ALA A 34 62.90 30.70 45.22
CA ALA A 34 63.13 31.89 46.02
C ALA A 34 62.15 32.01 47.20
N ALA A 35 60.87 31.71 46.97
CA ALA A 35 59.84 31.67 48.01
C ALA A 35 60.13 30.57 49.04
N SER A 36 60.61 29.40 48.62
CA SER A 36 60.97 28.32 49.54
C SER A 36 62.19 28.68 50.40
N VAL A 37 63.22 29.32 49.83
CA VAL A 37 64.38 29.82 50.57
C VAL A 37 63.97 30.90 51.56
N TYR A 38 63.09 31.83 51.14
CA TYR A 38 62.54 32.85 52.02
C TYR A 38 61.71 32.25 53.16
N ALA A 39 60.86 31.25 52.87
CA ALA A 39 60.05 30.57 53.88
C ALA A 39 60.90 29.80 54.91
N ILE A 40 61.97 29.13 54.45
CA ILE A 40 62.93 28.45 55.34
C ILE A 40 63.70 29.49 56.17
N SER A 41 64.18 30.57 55.54
CA SER A 41 64.97 31.62 56.21
C SER A 41 64.17 32.43 57.23
N SER A 42 62.85 32.55 57.04
CA SER A 42 61.94 33.23 57.98
C SER A 42 61.33 32.28 59.02
N GLU A 43 61.68 30.98 58.96
CA GLU A 43 61.08 29.93 59.78
C GLU A 43 59.55 29.97 59.75
N LEU A 44 58.99 30.31 58.57
CA LEU A 44 57.55 30.55 58.40
C LEU A 44 56.70 29.33 58.77
N TYR A 45 57.28 28.13 58.63
CA TYR A 45 56.69 26.87 59.05
C TYR A 45 57.51 26.25 60.19
N VAL A 46 56.96 26.30 61.39
CA VAL A 46 57.54 25.66 62.58
C VAL A 46 57.05 24.22 62.64
N VAL A 47 57.99 23.28 62.67
CA VAL A 47 57.71 21.84 62.80
C VAL A 47 57.11 21.57 64.17
N ASN A 48 55.78 21.48 64.22
CA ASN A 48 55.04 21.09 65.42
C ASN A 48 54.66 19.61 65.39
N ASP A 49 54.09 19.05 66.46
CA ASP A 49 53.55 17.68 66.49
C ASP A 49 52.54 17.44 65.34
N GLU A 50 51.77 18.47 64.99
CA GLU A 50 50.82 18.47 63.87
C GLU A 50 51.48 18.30 62.49
N SER A 51 52.78 18.54 62.35
CA SER A 51 53.51 18.33 61.09
C SER A 51 53.55 16.84 60.68
N ILE A 52 53.62 15.93 61.65
CA ILE A 52 53.53 14.48 61.42
C ILE A 52 52.13 14.12 60.93
N LEU A 53 51.10 14.73 61.54
CA LEU A 53 49.71 14.58 61.09
C LEU A 53 49.53 15.09 59.65
N LEU A 54 50.13 16.23 59.30
CA LEU A 54 50.07 16.78 57.95
C LEU A 54 50.73 15.84 56.93
N VAL A 55 51.91 15.30 57.22
CA VAL A 55 52.59 14.34 56.32
C VAL A 55 51.75 13.08 56.12
N THR A 56 51.19 12.51 57.19
CA THR A 56 50.32 11.32 57.09
C THR A 56 49.02 11.63 56.34
N PHE A 57 48.43 12.81 56.55
CA PHE A 57 47.25 13.27 55.83
C PHE A 57 47.50 13.49 54.33
N LEU A 58 48.64 14.08 53.96
CA LEU A 58 49.04 14.20 52.55
C LEU A 58 49.28 12.83 51.92
N GLY A 59 49.91 11.90 52.63
CA GLY A 59 50.07 10.52 52.18
C GLY A 59 48.73 9.81 51.98
N PHE A 60 47.78 10.03 52.89
CA PHE A 60 46.42 9.51 52.80
C PHE A 60 45.64 10.09 51.61
N ILE A 61 45.70 11.41 51.40
CA ILE A 61 45.12 12.07 50.23
C ILE A 61 45.73 11.50 48.95
N ALA A 62 47.05 11.32 48.87
CA ALA A 62 47.69 10.78 47.69
C ALA A 62 47.20 9.35 47.38
N LEU A 63 46.99 8.53 48.41
CA LEU A 63 46.45 7.17 48.28
C LEU A 63 44.98 7.20 47.81
N ILE A 64 44.12 8.02 48.42
CA ILE A 64 42.72 8.20 48.02
C ILE A 64 42.63 8.71 46.57
N SER A 65 43.43 9.72 46.23
CA SER A 65 43.45 10.30 44.88
C SER A 65 43.80 9.25 43.83
N LYS A 66 44.69 8.31 44.17
CA LYS A 66 45.09 7.23 43.26
C LYS A 66 44.08 6.09 43.16
N THR A 67 43.33 5.80 44.24
CA THR A 67 42.50 4.59 44.34
C THR A 67 41.00 4.88 44.30
N VAL A 68 40.54 5.86 45.08
CA VAL A 68 39.13 6.21 45.24
C VAL A 68 38.66 7.18 44.16
N ALA A 69 39.50 8.14 43.75
CA ALA A 69 39.10 9.10 42.71
C ALA A 69 38.72 8.44 41.37
N PRO A 70 39.49 7.48 40.80
CA PRO A 70 39.07 6.79 39.58
C PRO A 70 37.81 5.95 39.81
N LEU A 71 37.69 5.27 40.97
CA LEU A 71 36.51 4.46 41.30
C LEU A 71 35.23 5.31 41.38
N TYR A 72 35.31 6.47 42.03
CA TYR A 72 34.20 7.41 42.10
C TYR A 72 33.89 8.03 40.73
N GLY A 73 34.92 8.35 39.94
CA GLY A 73 34.76 8.84 38.57
C GLY A 73 34.02 7.87 37.66
N GLU A 74 34.35 6.58 37.73
CA GLU A 74 33.66 5.52 36.99
C GLU A 74 32.22 5.33 37.48
N MET A 75 32.00 5.33 38.80
CA MET A 75 30.65 5.23 39.37
C MET A 75 29.76 6.41 38.96
N ALA A 76 30.30 7.64 39.00
CA ALA A 76 29.61 8.85 38.58
C ALA A 76 29.29 8.80 37.07
N LYS A 77 30.23 8.37 36.24
CA LYS A 77 30.02 8.18 34.80
C LYS A 77 28.94 7.14 34.52
N ASN A 78 29.02 5.96 35.14
CA ASN A 78 28.03 4.90 34.98
C ASN A 78 26.62 5.36 35.39
N ARG A 79 26.51 6.15 36.46
CA ARG A 79 25.22 6.71 36.88
C ARG A 79 24.68 7.71 35.88
N THR A 80 25.52 8.61 35.37
CA THR A 80 25.13 9.57 34.32
C THR A 80 24.70 8.84 33.06
N ASP A 81 25.47 7.87 32.59
CA ASP A 81 25.18 7.08 31.39
C ASP A 81 23.87 6.31 31.54
N HIS A 82 23.59 5.73 32.71
CA HIS A 82 22.32 5.08 33.01
C HIS A 82 21.13 6.05 32.96
N VAL A 83 21.26 7.24 33.56
CA VAL A 83 20.20 8.26 33.56
C VAL A 83 19.94 8.79 32.15
N VAL A 84 21.00 9.05 31.37
CA VAL A 84 20.89 9.48 29.97
C VAL A 84 20.27 8.37 29.12
N GLY A 85 20.67 7.12 29.33
CA GLY A 85 20.10 5.94 28.67
C GLY A 85 18.61 5.81 28.91
N LEU A 86 18.17 5.88 30.18
CA LEU A 86 16.76 5.82 30.55
C LEU A 86 15.96 6.97 29.92
N LEU A 87 16.50 8.19 29.91
CA LEU A 87 15.83 9.35 29.33
C LEU A 87 15.70 9.22 27.80
N ASN A 88 16.73 8.73 27.12
CA ASN A 88 16.69 8.50 25.67
C ASN A 88 15.72 7.37 25.30
N GLN A 89 15.70 6.29 26.08
CA GLN A 89 14.75 5.19 25.91
C GLN A 89 13.31 5.67 26.10
N ALA A 90 13.02 6.40 27.19
CA ALA A 90 11.69 6.95 27.45
C ALA A 90 11.22 7.90 26.33
N ARG A 91 12.12 8.71 25.76
CA ARG A 91 11.82 9.54 24.58
C ARG A 91 11.48 8.69 23.36
N ALA A 92 12.28 7.66 23.08
CA ALA A 92 12.03 6.75 21.95
C ALA A 92 10.70 6.01 22.10
N ASP A 93 10.42 5.47 23.30
CA ASP A 93 9.17 4.77 23.61
C ASP A 93 7.96 5.69 23.47
N HIS A 94 8.05 6.93 23.95
CA HIS A 94 6.96 7.91 23.78
C HIS A 94 6.72 8.27 22.31
N VAL A 95 7.79 8.49 21.53
CA VAL A 95 7.67 8.74 20.09
C VAL A 95 7.04 7.54 19.36
N ASN A 96 7.45 6.32 19.70
CA ASN A 96 6.90 5.10 19.12
C ASN A 96 5.42 4.89 19.49
N ALA A 97 5.03 5.17 20.74
CA ALA A 97 3.65 5.13 21.17
C ALA A 97 2.78 6.16 20.42
N VAL A 98 3.27 7.38 20.23
CA VAL A 98 2.58 8.43 19.46
C VAL A 98 2.45 8.01 17.99
N LYS A 99 3.50 7.48 17.37
CA LYS A 99 3.43 6.96 15.99
C LYS A 99 2.41 5.84 15.85
N THR A 100 2.42 4.87 16.76
CA THR A 100 1.44 3.77 16.78
C THR A 100 0.01 4.28 16.90
N ARG A 101 -0.22 5.32 17.73
CA ARG A 101 -1.54 5.97 17.83
C ARG A 101 -1.94 6.69 16.55
N ILE A 102 -1.00 7.37 15.88
CA ILE A 102 -1.25 8.02 14.59
C ILE A 102 -1.66 6.97 13.55
N ASP A 103 -0.96 5.84 13.46
CA ASP A 103 -1.30 4.77 12.52
C ASP A 103 -2.68 4.17 12.81
N GLN A 104 -3.00 3.92 14.08
CA GLN A 104 -4.33 3.45 14.51
C GLN A 104 -5.44 4.43 14.12
N VAL A 105 -5.25 5.73 14.37
CA VAL A 105 -6.24 6.76 14.04
C VAL A 105 -6.32 6.98 12.52
N SER A 106 -5.21 6.86 11.80
CA SER A 106 -5.18 6.94 10.33
C SER A 106 -6.05 5.85 9.70
N ASN A 107 -6.01 4.63 10.23
CA ASN A 107 -6.88 3.54 9.76
C ASN A 107 -8.38 3.84 9.99
N LEU A 108 -8.73 4.64 11.00
CA LEU A 108 -10.11 5.05 11.26
C LEU A 108 -10.60 6.16 10.31
N LYS A 109 -9.67 6.90 9.69
CA LYS A 109 -10.00 7.98 8.73
C LYS A 109 -10.80 7.45 7.53
N ASP A 110 -10.46 6.26 7.06
CA ASP A 110 -11.04 5.68 5.84
C ASP A 110 -12.31 4.86 6.11
N VAL A 111 -12.67 4.63 7.37
CA VAL A 111 -13.89 3.86 7.72
C VAL A 111 -15.14 4.61 7.27
N VAL A 112 -15.17 5.94 7.39
CA VAL A 112 -16.35 6.73 6.99
C VAL A 112 -16.54 6.74 5.47
N SER A 113 -15.46 6.91 4.70
CA SER A 113 -15.54 6.86 3.23
C SER A 113 -15.90 5.47 2.73
N THR A 114 -15.29 4.42 3.30
CA THR A 114 -15.59 3.02 2.99
C THR A 114 -17.05 2.69 3.31
N THR A 115 -17.56 3.14 4.47
CA THR A 115 -18.95 2.91 4.86
C THR A 115 -19.93 3.60 3.90
N LYS A 116 -19.66 4.85 3.52
CA LYS A 116 -20.47 5.56 2.51
C LYS A 116 -20.44 4.84 1.17
N ALA A 117 -19.28 4.38 0.72
CA ALA A 117 -19.15 3.62 -0.51
C ALA A 117 -19.95 2.30 -0.46
N LEU A 118 -19.96 1.60 0.67
CA LEU A 118 -20.78 0.38 0.85
C LEU A 118 -22.28 0.69 0.79
N PHE A 119 -22.74 1.79 1.38
CA PHE A 119 -24.15 2.20 1.28
C PHE A 119 -24.54 2.60 -0.14
N GLU A 120 -23.70 3.38 -0.84
CA GLU A 120 -23.96 3.73 -2.25
C GLU A 120 -23.94 2.48 -3.14
N MET A 121 -22.97 1.57 -2.96
CA MET A 121 -22.91 0.31 -3.69
C MET A 121 -24.16 -0.55 -3.44
N SER A 122 -24.65 -0.61 -2.19
CA SER A 122 -25.89 -1.33 -1.86
C SER A 122 -27.11 -0.68 -2.53
N LYS A 123 -27.17 0.65 -2.60
CA LYS A 123 -28.26 1.39 -3.24
C LYS A 123 -28.24 1.22 -4.76
N GLU A 124 -27.07 1.31 -5.37
CA GLU A 124 -26.87 1.09 -6.80
C GLU A 124 -27.21 -0.36 -7.18
N THR A 125 -26.79 -1.34 -6.37
CA THR A 125 -27.13 -2.75 -6.58
C THR A 125 -28.64 -2.97 -6.56
N ALA A 126 -29.34 -2.43 -5.56
CA ALA A 126 -30.80 -2.56 -5.47
C ALA A 126 -31.53 -1.88 -6.65
N ALA A 127 -31.03 -0.73 -7.12
CA ALA A 127 -31.58 -0.05 -8.29
C ALA A 127 -31.38 -0.87 -9.58
N LEU A 128 -30.16 -1.37 -9.80
CA LEU A 128 -29.83 -2.21 -10.96
C LEU A 128 -30.61 -3.53 -10.94
N GLU A 129 -30.79 -4.15 -9.78
CA GLU A 129 -31.62 -5.36 -9.64
C GLU A 129 -33.10 -5.08 -10.00
N ALA A 130 -33.64 -3.94 -9.58
CA ALA A 130 -35.00 -3.54 -9.91
C ALA A 130 -35.18 -3.27 -11.42
N GLU A 131 -34.25 -2.53 -12.04
CA GLU A 131 -34.26 -2.27 -13.49
C GLU A 131 -34.10 -3.56 -14.29
N ALA A 132 -33.18 -4.45 -13.89
CA ALA A 132 -32.98 -5.75 -14.52
C ALA A 132 -34.24 -6.62 -14.41
N PHE A 133 -34.94 -6.59 -13.28
CA PHE A 133 -36.19 -7.33 -13.07
C PHE A 133 -37.33 -6.79 -13.94
N GLU A 134 -37.47 -5.47 -14.05
CA GLU A 134 -38.47 -4.83 -14.91
C GLU A 134 -38.21 -5.16 -16.40
N LEU A 135 -36.97 -5.02 -16.85
CA LEU A 135 -36.57 -5.37 -18.22
C LEU A 135 -36.82 -6.85 -18.52
N LYS A 136 -36.50 -7.74 -17.58
CA LYS A 136 -36.75 -9.18 -17.72
C LYS A 136 -38.23 -9.50 -17.87
N GLN A 137 -39.10 -8.85 -17.09
CA GLN A 137 -40.55 -9.00 -17.23
C GLN A 137 -41.07 -8.49 -18.59
N LYS A 138 -40.62 -7.30 -19.03
CA LYS A 138 -40.98 -6.75 -20.34
C LYS A 138 -40.58 -7.68 -21.49
N VAL A 139 -39.36 -8.23 -21.44
CA VAL A 139 -38.87 -9.20 -22.44
C VAL A 139 -39.64 -10.51 -22.38
N ALA A 140 -39.99 -11.02 -21.20
CA ALA A 140 -40.77 -12.24 -21.06
C ALA A 140 -42.16 -12.09 -21.71
N VAL A 141 -42.88 -11.01 -21.41
CA VAL A 141 -44.20 -10.73 -22.02
C VAL A 141 -44.09 -10.55 -23.53
N ALA A 142 -43.08 -9.83 -24.02
CA ALA A 142 -42.84 -9.66 -25.45
C ALA A 142 -42.52 -11.00 -26.15
N SER A 143 -41.76 -11.87 -25.49
CA SER A 143 -41.42 -13.22 -25.99
C SER A 143 -42.65 -14.13 -26.04
N GLU A 144 -43.53 -14.08 -25.04
CA GLU A 144 -44.78 -14.83 -25.02
C GLU A 144 -45.73 -14.35 -26.14
N ALA A 145 -45.93 -13.04 -26.26
CA ALA A 145 -46.75 -12.46 -27.33
C ALA A 145 -46.21 -12.81 -28.72
N LYS A 146 -44.89 -12.76 -28.91
CA LYS A 146 -44.23 -13.21 -30.15
C LYS A 146 -44.46 -14.70 -30.40
N SER A 147 -44.27 -15.55 -29.39
CA SER A 147 -44.48 -17.00 -29.54
C SER A 147 -45.91 -17.33 -29.94
N VAL A 148 -46.90 -16.62 -29.37
CA VAL A 148 -48.31 -16.76 -29.76
C VAL A 148 -48.52 -16.30 -31.20
N LEU A 149 -48.01 -15.12 -31.58
CA LEU A 149 -48.11 -14.62 -32.95
C LEU A 149 -47.47 -15.56 -33.98
N ASP A 150 -46.26 -16.06 -33.69
CA ASP A 150 -45.55 -17.03 -34.54
C ASP A 150 -46.37 -18.32 -34.69
N SER A 151 -47.08 -18.76 -33.63
CA SER A 151 -47.98 -19.93 -33.71
C SER A 151 -49.20 -19.68 -34.61
N TRP A 152 -49.78 -18.48 -34.58
CA TRP A 152 -50.89 -18.08 -35.46
C TRP A 152 -50.45 -17.98 -36.91
N VAL A 153 -49.32 -17.33 -37.19
CA VAL A 153 -48.76 -17.23 -38.54
C VAL A 153 -48.46 -18.63 -39.11
N ARG A 154 -47.89 -19.52 -38.29
CA ARG A 154 -47.64 -20.91 -38.67
C ARG A 154 -48.92 -21.70 -38.92
N TYR A 155 -49.98 -21.47 -38.14
CA TYR A 155 -51.29 -22.10 -38.37
C TYR A 155 -51.93 -21.57 -39.66
N GLU A 156 -51.93 -20.26 -39.87
CA GLU A 156 -52.46 -19.61 -41.08
C GLU A 156 -51.73 -20.08 -42.35
N ALA A 157 -50.40 -20.20 -42.31
CA ALA A 157 -49.61 -20.73 -43.43
C ALA A 157 -49.99 -22.19 -43.75
N GLN A 158 -50.20 -23.04 -42.73
CA GLN A 158 -50.65 -24.42 -42.92
C GLN A 158 -52.07 -24.50 -43.49
N VAL A 159 -53.00 -23.67 -42.99
CA VAL A 159 -54.37 -23.62 -43.52
C VAL A 159 -54.37 -23.16 -44.98
N ARG A 160 -53.64 -22.09 -45.31
CA ARG A 160 -53.50 -21.62 -46.70
C ARG A 160 -52.90 -22.69 -47.61
N GLN A 161 -51.89 -23.43 -47.15
CA GLN A 161 -51.30 -24.52 -47.92
C GLN A 161 -52.31 -25.65 -48.15
N HIS A 162 -53.05 -26.07 -47.12
CA HIS A 162 -54.10 -27.09 -47.25
C HIS A 162 -55.25 -26.64 -48.17
N GLU A 163 -55.69 -25.39 -48.08
CA GLU A 163 -56.70 -24.82 -48.99
C GLU A 163 -56.18 -24.81 -50.44
N GLN A 164 -54.92 -24.43 -50.67
CA GLN A 164 -54.31 -24.47 -51.99
C GLN A 164 -54.23 -25.90 -52.54
N GLU A 165 -53.87 -26.89 -51.72
CA GLU A 165 -53.85 -28.31 -52.09
C GLU A 165 -55.25 -28.85 -52.41
N GLN A 166 -56.28 -28.48 -51.63
CA GLN A 166 -57.68 -28.86 -51.87
C GLN A 166 -58.25 -28.19 -53.12
N LEU A 167 -57.96 -26.91 -53.33
CA LEU A 167 -58.38 -26.19 -54.54
C LEU A 167 -57.68 -26.76 -55.78
N ALA A 168 -56.38 -27.02 -55.71
CA ALA A 168 -55.63 -27.64 -56.80
C ALA A 168 -56.17 -29.04 -57.14
N SER A 169 -56.38 -29.90 -56.15
CA SER A 169 -56.96 -31.24 -56.38
C SER A 169 -58.38 -31.20 -56.93
N THR A 170 -59.22 -30.29 -56.45
CA THR A 170 -60.59 -30.09 -56.96
C THR A 170 -60.59 -29.59 -58.40
N VAL A 171 -59.74 -28.61 -58.73
CA VAL A 171 -59.60 -28.08 -60.10
C VAL A 171 -59.06 -29.16 -61.04
N ILE A 172 -58.02 -29.90 -60.63
CA ILE A 172 -57.47 -31.01 -61.42
C ILE A 172 -58.53 -32.10 -61.66
N SER A 173 -59.29 -32.49 -60.63
CA SER A 173 -60.34 -33.49 -60.74
C SER A 173 -61.49 -33.02 -61.66
N LYS A 174 -61.94 -31.76 -61.53
CA LYS A 174 -62.95 -31.18 -62.43
C LYS A 174 -62.47 -31.15 -63.88
N VAL A 175 -61.24 -30.70 -64.13
CA VAL A 175 -60.63 -30.71 -65.47
C VAL A 175 -60.55 -32.12 -66.03
N GLN A 176 -60.13 -33.11 -65.23
CA GLN A 176 -60.11 -34.52 -65.65
C GLN A 176 -61.52 -35.06 -65.97
N SER A 177 -62.54 -34.68 -65.20
CA SER A 177 -63.93 -35.10 -65.46
C SER A 177 -64.54 -34.46 -66.70
N GLU A 178 -64.27 -33.17 -66.94
CA GLU A 178 -64.70 -32.46 -68.16
C GLU A 178 -64.00 -33.03 -69.39
N LEU A 179 -62.71 -33.40 -69.28
CA LEU A 179 -61.97 -34.08 -70.36
C LEU A 179 -62.54 -35.47 -70.71
N GLN A 180 -63.28 -36.13 -69.82
CA GLN A 180 -63.96 -37.40 -70.08
C GLN A 180 -65.37 -37.24 -70.68
N ASN A 181 -65.92 -36.02 -70.71
CA ASN A 181 -67.26 -35.78 -71.23
C ASN A 181 -67.25 -35.77 -72.76
N ALA A 182 -68.02 -36.66 -73.39
CA ALA A 182 -68.09 -36.80 -74.84
C ALA A 182 -68.44 -35.47 -75.55
N LYS A 183 -69.31 -34.64 -74.97
CA LYS A 183 -69.62 -33.32 -75.54
C LYS A 183 -68.43 -32.36 -75.53
N PHE A 184 -67.60 -32.43 -74.49
CA PHE A 184 -66.39 -31.62 -74.42
C PHE A 184 -65.34 -32.16 -75.40
N GLN A 185 -65.16 -33.48 -75.46
CA GLN A 185 -64.26 -34.11 -76.43
C GLN A 185 -64.65 -33.76 -77.87
N ASP A 186 -65.94 -33.81 -78.22
CA ASP A 186 -66.44 -33.41 -79.55
C ASP A 186 -66.19 -31.93 -79.84
N LYS A 187 -66.41 -31.05 -78.85
CA LYS A 187 -66.10 -29.61 -78.99
C LYS A 187 -64.61 -29.35 -79.17
N VAL A 188 -63.76 -30.05 -78.40
CA VAL A 188 -62.30 -29.92 -78.51
C VAL A 188 -61.81 -30.47 -79.84
N LEU A 189 -62.37 -31.58 -80.33
CA LEU A 189 -62.10 -32.10 -81.67
C LEU A 189 -62.53 -31.11 -82.75
N ALA A 190 -63.72 -30.53 -82.65
CA ALA A 190 -64.19 -29.51 -83.60
C ALA A 190 -63.30 -28.25 -83.57
N GLN A 191 -62.89 -27.78 -82.39
CA GLN A 191 -61.95 -26.67 -82.25
C GLN A 191 -60.56 -27.01 -82.80
N ALA A 192 -60.06 -28.22 -82.53
CA ALA A 192 -58.78 -28.68 -83.07
C ALA A 192 -58.83 -28.78 -84.60
N VAL A 193 -59.93 -29.25 -85.18
CA VAL A 193 -60.12 -29.27 -86.64
C VAL A 193 -60.20 -27.84 -87.19
N GLU A 194 -60.94 -26.92 -86.55
CA GLU A 194 -60.99 -25.52 -86.98
C GLU A 194 -59.62 -24.82 -86.87
N GLU A 195 -58.84 -25.09 -85.82
CA GLU A 195 -57.48 -24.55 -85.67
C GLU A 195 -56.53 -25.10 -86.73
N VAL A 196 -56.63 -26.39 -87.04
CA VAL A 196 -55.89 -27.03 -88.12
C VAL A 196 -56.32 -26.46 -89.48
N GLU A 197 -57.61 -26.29 -89.72
CA GLU A 197 -58.15 -25.64 -90.93
C GLU A 197 -57.69 -24.18 -91.05
N ARG A 198 -57.64 -23.42 -89.95
CA ARG A 198 -57.08 -22.05 -89.93
C ARG A 198 -55.58 -22.02 -90.17
N LEU A 199 -54.83 -23.00 -89.66
CA LEU A 199 -53.41 -23.16 -89.95
C LEU A 199 -53.18 -23.43 -91.44
N PHE A 200 -53.96 -24.34 -92.03
CA PHE A 200 -53.87 -24.65 -93.47
C PHE A 200 -54.42 -23.53 -94.37
N ALA A 201 -55.44 -22.78 -93.93
CA ALA A 201 -55.95 -21.61 -94.65
C ALA A 201 -55.01 -20.40 -94.57
N LYS A 202 -54.10 -20.36 -93.60
CA LYS A 202 -52.99 -19.39 -93.55
C LYS A 202 -51.79 -19.80 -94.42
N GLU A 203 -51.71 -21.05 -94.85
CA GLU A 203 -50.63 -21.58 -95.70
C GLU A 203 -51.03 -21.67 -97.20
N LYS A 204 -52.13 -21.06 -97.62
CA LYS A 204 -52.49 -20.80 -99.03
C LYS A 204 -52.62 -19.31 -99.31
#